data_AF-A0A1F8ZR88-F1
#
_entry.id   AF-A0A1F8ZR88-F1
#
_cell.length_a   1.000
_cell.length_b   1.000
_cell.length_c   1.000
_cell.angle_alpha   90.00
_cell.angle_beta   90.00
_cell.angle_gamma   90.00
#
_symmetry.space_group_name_H-M   'P 1'
#
loop_
_entity.id
_entity.type
_entity.pdbx_description
1 polymer ?
#
loop_
_entity_poly.entity_id
_entity_poly.type
_entity_poly.pdbx_seq_one_letter_code
_entity_poly.pdbx_strand_id
1 'polypeptide(L)'
;MDILIGLVLLVIALSFILVYVNTHPPRYPLNIAPSAYQADYESVSFVTEDGFTLKGWLIKPPHAAPRSAGIIICHGLGANKSDFTDLAAFLAPRGYLVLTFDFRAHGESEGSRTSLGYHEQKDVKAALGYLTSRPEVDPKRIGIFGFSLGGSTAILAAAETGRFAAVVADSAFTTLRDQAREAITGFYHLPAFPFVNLSVLAYELYFQTRVKNIAPESVIGKISPTPVLIISGEGDEMIPAENGRRLFRAAQEPKELWAIPVGGHGGTVAAAGNEYEKKVGEFFDNYLKQ
;
A
#
# COMPACT_ATOMS: atom_id res chain seq x y z
N MET A 1 -1.90 28.87 37.08
CA MET A 1 -0.77 28.70 36.15
C MET A 1 -0.51 27.21 35.89
N ASP A 2 -0.48 26.38 36.93
CA ASP A 2 -0.16 24.95 36.83
C ASP A 2 -1.16 24.13 36.00
N ILE A 3 -2.46 24.45 36.07
CA ILE A 3 -3.50 23.76 35.28
C ILE A 3 -3.32 23.98 33.77
N LEU A 4 -2.98 25.20 33.36
CA LEU A 4 -2.79 25.54 31.94
C LEU A 4 -1.55 24.84 31.38
N ILE A 5 -0.46 24.82 32.15
CA ILE A 5 0.76 24.09 31.79
C ILE A 5 0.46 22.59 31.66
N GLY A 6 -0.28 22.02 32.62
CA GLY A 6 -0.70 20.62 32.59
C GLY A 6 -1.52 20.27 31.35
N LEU A 7 -2.48 21.12 30.97
CA LEU A 7 -3.30 20.91 29.78
C LEU A 7 -2.46 20.96 28.49
N VAL A 8 -1.53 21.92 28.37
CA VAL A 8 -0.64 22.03 27.22
C VAL A 8 0.25 20.79 27.11
N LEU A 9 0.84 20.34 28.22
CA LEU A 9 1.65 19.12 28.23
C LEU A 9 0.84 17.88 27.87
N LEU A 10 -0.41 17.78 28.33
CA LEU A 10 -1.31 16.69 27.96
C LEU A 10 -1.60 16.67 26.46
N VAL A 11 -1.89 17.82 25.84
CA VAL A 11 -2.16 17.92 24.39
C VAL A 11 -0.93 17.52 23.57
N ILE A 12 0.26 17.95 23.99
CA ILE A 12 1.53 17.54 23.36
C ILE A 12 1.72 16.03 23.52
N ALA A 13 1.61 15.50 24.74
CA ALA A 13 1.79 14.08 25.01
C ALA A 13 0.81 13.22 24.21
N LEU A 14 -0.48 13.59 24.18
CA LEU A 14 -1.50 12.89 23.40
C LEU A 14 -1.15 12.88 21.90
N SER A 15 -0.67 13.99 21.35
CA SER A 15 -0.27 14.07 19.94
C SER A 15 0.89 13.12 19.59
N PHE A 16 1.84 12.94 20.50
CA PHE A 16 2.94 11.97 20.36
C PHE A 16 2.45 10.52 20.54
N ILE A 17 1.54 10.27 21.47
CA ILE A 17 0.92 8.95 21.68
C ILE A 17 0.15 8.54 20.43
N LEU A 18 -0.61 9.45 19.79
CA LEU A 18 -1.33 9.16 18.55
C LEU A 18 -0.38 8.70 17.44
N VAL A 19 0.77 9.38 17.26
CA VAL A 19 1.78 8.93 16.29
C VAL A 19 2.30 7.56 16.66
N TYR A 20 2.68 7.35 17.92
CA TYR A 20 3.20 6.06 18.38
C TYR A 20 2.20 4.92 18.12
N VAL A 21 0.93 5.07 18.51
CA VAL A 21 -0.09 4.03 18.33
C VAL A 21 -0.32 3.72 16.84
N ASN A 22 -0.37 4.73 15.97
CA ASN A 22 -0.58 4.53 14.54
C ASN A 22 0.64 3.99 13.79
N THR A 23 1.83 4.01 14.40
CA THR A 23 3.07 3.51 13.79
C THR A 23 3.53 2.18 14.37
N HIS A 24 2.85 1.65 15.39
CA HIS A 24 3.13 0.34 16.00
C HIS A 24 1.88 -0.54 15.90
N PRO A 25 1.46 -0.91 14.68
CA PRO A 25 0.30 -1.77 14.52
C PRO A 25 0.55 -3.12 15.21
N PRO A 26 -0.46 -3.71 15.84
CA PRO A 26 -0.35 -5.08 16.32
C PRO A 26 -0.12 -6.02 15.14
N ARG A 27 0.67 -7.07 15.37
CA ARG A 27 0.88 -8.13 14.37
C ARG A 27 -0.26 -9.14 14.49
N TYR A 28 -1.14 -9.13 13.51
CA TYR A 28 -2.21 -10.13 13.40
C TYR A 28 -1.67 -11.45 12.82
N PRO A 29 -2.24 -12.60 13.23
CA PRO A 29 -1.88 -13.88 12.64
C PRO A 29 -2.22 -13.92 11.14
N LEU A 30 -1.54 -14.82 10.42
CA LEU A 30 -1.91 -15.11 9.03
C LEU A 30 -3.21 -15.90 9.01
N ASN A 31 -4.17 -15.45 8.20
CA ASN A 31 -5.53 -16.01 8.18
C ASN A 31 -5.65 -17.12 7.12
N ILE A 32 -5.33 -16.81 5.87
CA ILE A 32 -5.57 -17.70 4.73
C ILE A 32 -4.29 -17.85 3.89
N ALA A 33 -3.71 -19.04 3.93
CA ALA A 33 -2.54 -19.38 3.11
C ALA A 33 -2.96 -19.70 1.65
N PRO A 34 -2.06 -19.59 0.65
CA PRO A 34 -2.39 -19.85 -0.75
C PRO A 34 -2.89 -21.29 -1.01
N SER A 35 -2.48 -22.26 -0.18
CA SER A 35 -2.98 -23.64 -0.25
C SER A 35 -4.49 -23.77 0.00
N ALA A 36 -5.13 -22.83 0.69
CA ALA A 36 -6.58 -22.80 0.87
C ALA A 36 -7.33 -22.59 -0.46
N TYR A 37 -6.67 -21.97 -1.45
CA TYR A 37 -7.16 -21.79 -2.81
C TYR A 37 -6.58 -22.80 -3.81
N GLN A 38 -5.93 -23.88 -3.31
CA GLN A 38 -5.23 -24.86 -4.15
C GLN A 38 -4.12 -24.25 -5.04
N ALA A 39 -3.60 -23.08 -4.66
CA ALA A 39 -2.54 -22.41 -5.39
C ALA A 39 -1.16 -22.98 -5.01
N ASP A 40 -0.30 -23.20 -6.01
CA ASP A 40 1.11 -23.53 -5.79
C ASP A 40 1.88 -22.25 -5.38
N TYR A 41 2.68 -22.34 -4.33
CA TYR A 41 3.41 -21.18 -3.80
C TYR A 41 4.72 -21.56 -3.11
N GLU A 42 5.63 -20.59 -3.06
CA GLU A 42 6.89 -20.66 -2.34
C GLU A 42 6.87 -19.64 -1.19
N SER A 43 7.24 -20.06 0.03
CA SER A 43 7.55 -19.12 1.11
C SER A 43 8.92 -18.51 0.87
N VAL A 44 8.98 -17.19 0.80
CA VAL A 44 10.17 -16.45 0.38
C VAL A 44 10.57 -15.42 1.43
N SER A 45 11.84 -15.05 1.41
CA SER A 45 12.33 -13.90 2.17
C SER A 45 13.37 -13.13 1.39
N PHE A 46 13.39 -11.82 1.58
CA PHE A 46 14.33 -10.90 0.94
C PHE A 46 14.67 -9.77 1.90
N VAL A 47 15.83 -9.14 1.69
CA VAL A 47 16.39 -8.15 2.61
C VAL A 47 16.30 -6.77 1.98
N THR A 48 15.86 -5.78 2.75
CA THR A 48 15.83 -4.37 2.34
C THR A 48 17.23 -3.77 2.34
N GLU A 49 17.42 -2.66 1.62
CA GLU A 49 18.70 -1.92 1.64
C GLU A 49 19.12 -1.43 3.03
N ASP A 50 18.16 -1.31 3.97
CA ASP A 50 18.39 -0.96 5.37
C ASP A 50 18.38 -2.16 6.33
N GLY A 51 18.50 -3.38 5.80
CA GLY A 51 18.85 -4.57 6.57
C GLY A 51 17.69 -5.32 7.23
N PHE A 52 16.43 -5.00 6.89
CA PHE A 52 15.27 -5.76 7.38
C PHE A 52 14.96 -6.95 6.48
N THR A 53 14.73 -8.11 7.09
CA THR A 53 14.23 -9.30 6.41
C THR A 53 12.72 -9.24 6.29
N LEU A 54 12.21 -9.29 5.07
CA LEU A 54 10.79 -9.33 4.76
C LEU A 54 10.36 -10.76 4.42
N LYS A 55 9.13 -11.12 4.78
CA LYS A 55 8.52 -12.43 4.57
C LYS A 55 7.39 -12.32 3.55
N GLY A 56 7.34 -13.26 2.61
CA GLY A 56 6.33 -13.26 1.56
C GLY A 56 5.98 -14.65 1.05
N TRP A 57 4.99 -14.68 0.16
CA TRP A 57 4.63 -15.82 -0.65
C TRP A 57 4.74 -15.46 -2.12
N LEU A 58 5.43 -16.30 -2.88
CA LEU A 58 5.46 -16.24 -4.34
C LEU A 58 4.50 -17.30 -4.88
N ILE A 59 3.31 -16.88 -5.27
CA ILE A 59 2.28 -17.72 -5.88
C ILE A 59 2.62 -17.90 -7.36
N LYS A 60 2.57 -19.16 -7.81
CA LYS A 60 2.98 -19.56 -9.16
C LYS A 60 1.76 -19.81 -10.06
N PRO A 61 1.83 -19.45 -11.35
CA PRO A 61 0.81 -19.86 -12.30
C PRO A 61 0.85 -21.39 -12.50
N PRO A 62 -0.29 -22.07 -12.74
CA PRO A 62 -0.33 -23.53 -12.97
C PRO A 62 0.57 -24.00 -14.12
N HIS A 63 0.83 -23.13 -15.10
CA HIS A 63 1.71 -23.37 -16.23
C HIS A 63 2.71 -22.20 -16.36
N ALA A 64 3.76 -22.23 -15.54
CA ALA A 64 4.81 -21.20 -15.58
C ALA A 64 5.53 -21.21 -16.93
N ALA A 65 5.34 -20.15 -17.71
CA ALA A 65 6.08 -19.91 -18.93
C ALA A 65 7.44 -19.26 -18.59
N PRO A 66 8.50 -19.51 -19.38
CA PRO A 66 9.72 -18.72 -19.28
C PRO A 66 9.40 -17.23 -19.41
N ARG A 67 10.03 -16.40 -18.56
CA ARG A 67 9.82 -14.94 -18.54
C ARG A 67 8.37 -14.53 -18.29
N SER A 68 7.70 -15.14 -17.31
CA SER A 68 6.35 -14.77 -16.89
C SER A 68 6.29 -13.34 -16.35
N ALA A 69 5.14 -12.68 -16.50
CA ALA A 69 4.90 -11.38 -15.90
C ALA A 69 4.77 -11.52 -14.36
N GLY A 70 5.24 -10.52 -13.62
CA GLY A 70 5.20 -10.49 -12.16
C GLY A 70 4.20 -9.46 -11.64
N ILE A 71 3.57 -9.73 -10.49
CA ILE A 71 2.75 -8.74 -9.78
C ILE A 71 3.20 -8.71 -8.31
N ILE A 72 3.46 -7.53 -7.78
CA ILE A 72 3.70 -7.31 -6.35
C ILE A 72 2.42 -6.78 -5.72
N ILE A 73 2.00 -7.37 -4.60
CA ILE A 73 0.82 -6.93 -3.84
C ILE A 73 1.27 -6.35 -2.49
N CYS A 74 0.90 -5.09 -2.25
CA CYS A 74 1.22 -4.31 -1.07
C CYS A 74 -0.03 -4.11 -0.19
N HIS A 75 0.00 -4.63 1.04
CA HIS A 75 -1.14 -4.57 1.97
C HIS A 75 -1.27 -3.21 2.71
N GLY A 76 -2.41 -3.01 3.38
CA GLY A 76 -2.69 -1.82 4.18
C GLY A 76 -2.10 -1.85 5.60
N LEU A 77 -2.23 -0.76 6.35
CA LEU A 77 -1.81 -0.69 7.75
C LEU A 77 -2.57 -1.73 8.59
N GLY A 78 -1.87 -2.52 9.40
CA GLY A 78 -2.48 -3.55 10.25
C GLY A 78 -2.94 -4.80 9.50
N ALA A 79 -2.75 -4.88 8.18
CA ALA A 79 -2.94 -6.11 7.40
C ALA A 79 -1.61 -6.90 7.29
N ASN A 80 -1.63 -8.01 6.57
CA ASN A 80 -0.48 -8.82 6.22
C ASN A 80 -0.68 -9.49 4.84
N LYS A 81 0.32 -10.26 4.37
CA LYS A 81 0.33 -10.92 3.06
C LYS A 81 -0.83 -11.89 2.82
N SER A 82 -1.49 -12.37 3.88
CA SER A 82 -2.61 -13.29 3.79
C SER A 82 -3.96 -12.64 3.51
N ASP A 83 -4.07 -11.32 3.70
CA ASP A 83 -5.31 -10.57 3.43
C ASP A 83 -5.57 -10.35 1.93
N PHE A 84 -4.61 -10.71 1.07
CA PHE A 84 -4.72 -10.61 -0.40
C PHE A 84 -4.47 -11.95 -1.10
N THR A 85 -4.57 -13.07 -0.36
CA THR A 85 -4.36 -14.40 -0.93
C THR A 85 -5.40 -14.74 -2.00
N ASP A 86 -6.64 -14.27 -1.83
CA ASP A 86 -7.73 -14.40 -2.80
C ASP A 86 -7.37 -13.74 -4.14
N LEU A 87 -6.98 -12.46 -4.11
CA LEU A 87 -6.57 -11.71 -5.30
C LEU A 87 -5.33 -12.34 -5.95
N ALA A 88 -4.36 -12.79 -5.14
CA ALA A 88 -3.18 -13.47 -5.65
C ALA A 88 -3.52 -14.81 -6.33
N ALA A 89 -4.42 -15.60 -5.73
CA ALA A 89 -4.91 -16.85 -6.28
C ALA A 89 -5.79 -16.65 -7.53
N PHE A 90 -6.48 -15.51 -7.65
CA PHE A 90 -7.20 -15.13 -8.85
C PHE A 90 -6.25 -14.74 -9.99
N LEU A 91 -5.18 -13.99 -9.69
CA LEU A 91 -4.23 -13.50 -10.69
C LEU A 91 -3.29 -14.61 -11.20
N ALA A 92 -2.87 -15.55 -10.36
CA ALA A 92 -1.90 -16.58 -10.77
C ALA A 92 -2.35 -17.44 -11.97
N PRO A 93 -3.60 -17.98 -12.05
CA PRO A 93 -4.12 -18.68 -13.22
C PRO A 93 -4.12 -17.86 -14.51
N ARG A 94 -4.03 -16.53 -14.43
CA ARG A 94 -3.90 -15.64 -15.60
C ARG A 94 -2.46 -15.61 -16.16
N GLY A 95 -1.52 -16.34 -15.57
CA GLY A 95 -0.12 -16.44 -16.02
C GLY A 95 0.86 -15.53 -15.27
N TYR A 96 0.45 -14.97 -14.12
CA TYR A 96 1.30 -14.10 -13.30
C TYR A 96 2.03 -14.87 -12.20
N LEU A 97 3.28 -14.50 -11.96
CA LEU A 97 3.96 -14.75 -10.69
C LEU A 97 3.56 -13.66 -9.71
N VAL A 98 2.84 -14.00 -8.65
CA VAL A 98 2.29 -13.01 -7.72
C VAL A 98 3.04 -13.09 -6.39
N LEU A 99 3.69 -11.98 -6.02
CA LEU A 99 4.37 -11.83 -4.74
C LEU A 99 3.48 -11.05 -3.77
N THR A 100 2.97 -11.71 -2.74
CA THR A 100 2.45 -11.05 -1.54
C THR A 100 3.55 -11.03 -0.48
N PHE A 101 3.68 -9.95 0.29
CA PHE A 101 4.68 -9.87 1.34
C PHE A 101 4.19 -9.00 2.49
N ASP A 102 4.73 -9.23 3.69
CA ASP A 102 4.46 -8.39 4.85
C ASP A 102 5.40 -7.18 4.80
N PHE A 103 4.86 -5.96 4.84
CA PHE A 103 5.64 -4.76 5.09
C PHE A 103 6.40 -4.89 6.43
N ARG A 104 7.47 -4.09 6.59
CA ARG A 104 8.15 -3.98 7.88
C ARG A 104 7.16 -3.75 9.02
N ALA A 105 7.46 -4.35 10.18
CA ALA A 105 6.62 -4.34 11.37
C ALA A 105 5.24 -5.02 11.27
N HIS A 106 4.92 -5.66 10.16
CA HIS A 106 3.68 -6.42 9.97
C HIS A 106 3.95 -7.92 9.82
N GLY A 107 2.92 -8.73 10.08
CA GLY A 107 2.96 -10.18 9.93
C GLY A 107 4.24 -10.80 10.50
N GLU A 108 4.97 -11.50 9.63
CA GLU A 108 6.21 -12.21 9.96
C GLU A 108 7.48 -11.43 9.60
N SER A 109 7.37 -10.28 8.94
CA SER A 109 8.52 -9.44 8.57
C SER A 109 9.20 -8.80 9.77
N GLU A 110 10.49 -8.48 9.68
CA GLU A 110 11.21 -7.78 10.74
C GLU A 110 10.75 -6.32 10.91
N GLY A 111 11.28 -5.64 11.92
CA GLY A 111 10.95 -4.26 12.25
C GLY A 111 9.91 -4.11 13.35
N SER A 112 9.96 -2.98 14.05
CA SER A 112 9.08 -2.70 15.20
C SER A 112 8.06 -1.58 14.94
N ARG A 113 8.24 -0.83 13.86
CA ARG A 113 7.38 0.30 13.49
C ARG A 113 7.27 0.47 11.98
N THR A 114 6.12 0.98 11.54
CA THR A 114 5.88 1.44 10.18
C THR A 114 5.98 2.95 10.10
N SER A 115 6.53 3.46 9.00
CA SER A 115 6.61 4.89 8.76
C SER A 115 5.49 5.42 7.87
N LEU A 116 4.45 4.61 7.63
CA LEU A 116 3.27 5.00 6.87
C LEU A 116 3.59 5.44 5.42
N GLY A 117 4.58 4.79 4.79
CA GLY A 117 4.88 4.92 3.37
C GLY A 117 6.27 5.46 3.07
N TYR A 118 7.03 5.94 4.05
CA TYR A 118 8.38 6.47 3.82
C TYR A 118 9.40 5.34 3.61
N HIS A 119 9.67 4.57 4.66
CA HIS A 119 10.55 3.41 4.63
C HIS A 119 9.93 2.21 3.91
N GLU A 120 8.61 2.09 3.86
CA GLU A 120 7.93 1.03 3.12
C GLU A 120 8.23 1.08 1.61
N GLN A 121 8.66 2.23 1.05
CA GLN A 121 9.20 2.29 -0.32
C GLN A 121 10.43 1.39 -0.51
N LYS A 122 11.28 1.25 0.52
CA LYS A 122 12.43 0.33 0.50
C LYS A 122 11.99 -1.13 0.49
N ASP A 123 10.88 -1.43 1.14
CA ASP A 123 10.29 -2.76 1.17
C ASP A 123 9.80 -3.14 -0.23
N VAL A 124 9.10 -2.22 -0.91
CA VAL A 124 8.67 -2.40 -2.30
C VAL A 124 9.86 -2.54 -3.24
N LYS A 125 10.92 -1.74 -3.07
CA LYS A 125 12.16 -1.88 -3.86
C LYS A 125 12.82 -3.24 -3.66
N ALA A 126 12.85 -3.76 -2.43
CA ALA A 126 13.39 -5.07 -2.13
C ALA A 126 12.54 -6.19 -2.76
N ALA A 127 11.21 -6.07 -2.71
CA ALA A 127 10.29 -6.99 -3.39
C ALA A 127 10.48 -6.98 -4.91
N LEU A 128 10.64 -5.79 -5.50
CA LEU A 128 10.94 -5.61 -6.93
C LEU A 128 12.30 -6.22 -7.31
N GLY A 129 13.32 -6.01 -6.47
CA GLY A 129 14.64 -6.62 -6.63
C GLY A 129 14.58 -8.14 -6.57
N TYR A 130 13.85 -8.68 -5.60
CA TYR A 130 13.63 -10.12 -5.46
C TYR A 130 12.97 -10.71 -6.72
N LEU A 131 11.84 -10.17 -7.18
CA LEU A 131 11.19 -10.65 -8.42
C LEU A 131 12.10 -10.49 -9.64
N THR A 132 12.80 -9.36 -9.78
CA THR A 132 13.74 -9.13 -10.89
C THR A 132 14.85 -10.19 -10.93
N SER A 133 15.28 -10.71 -9.78
CA SER A 133 16.35 -11.71 -9.70
C SER A 133 15.91 -13.13 -10.06
N ARG A 134 14.59 -13.39 -10.16
CA ARG A 134 14.07 -14.70 -10.52
C ARG A 134 14.22 -14.95 -12.02
N PRO A 135 14.90 -16.03 -12.46
CA PRO A 135 15.10 -16.30 -13.88
C PRO A 135 13.80 -16.52 -14.66
N GLU A 136 12.74 -16.93 -13.97
CA GLU A 136 11.40 -17.12 -14.54
C GLU A 136 10.60 -15.83 -14.73
N VAL A 137 11.02 -14.69 -14.17
CA VAL A 137 10.31 -13.40 -14.26
C VAL A 137 10.87 -12.55 -15.41
N ASP A 138 9.99 -11.91 -16.20
CA ASP A 138 10.42 -10.83 -17.09
C ASP A 138 10.55 -9.52 -16.31
N PRO A 139 11.76 -8.95 -16.14
CA PRO A 139 11.95 -7.73 -15.37
C PRO A 139 11.33 -6.49 -16.00
N LYS A 140 10.84 -6.57 -17.25
CA LYS A 140 10.10 -5.49 -17.93
C LYS A 140 8.58 -5.60 -17.76
N ARG A 141 8.07 -6.71 -17.24
CA ARG A 141 6.64 -7.00 -17.11
C ARG A 141 6.24 -7.22 -15.66
N ILE A 142 6.65 -6.31 -14.79
CA ILE A 142 6.30 -6.33 -13.37
C ILE A 142 5.27 -5.23 -13.10
N GLY A 143 4.08 -5.63 -12.64
CA GLY A 143 3.07 -4.72 -12.12
C GLY A 143 3.12 -4.63 -10.59
N ILE A 144 2.42 -3.63 -10.05
CA ILE A 144 2.20 -3.48 -8.62
C ILE A 144 0.75 -3.16 -8.32
N PHE A 145 0.21 -3.81 -7.30
CA PHE A 145 -1.08 -3.51 -6.69
C PHE A 145 -0.82 -3.07 -5.24
N GLY A 146 -1.51 -2.04 -4.79
CA GLY A 146 -1.46 -1.63 -3.39
C GLY A 146 -2.81 -1.18 -2.86
N PHE A 147 -3.09 -1.54 -1.61
CA PHE A 147 -4.29 -1.11 -0.87
C PHE A 147 -3.94 -0.19 0.31
N SER A 148 -4.66 0.92 0.47
CA SER A 148 -4.50 1.86 1.60
C SER A 148 -3.06 2.38 1.70
N LEU A 149 -2.37 2.14 2.83
CA LEU A 149 -0.92 2.33 2.99
C LEU A 149 -0.13 1.76 1.79
N GLY A 150 -0.45 0.54 1.38
CA GLY A 150 0.17 -0.12 0.24
C GLY A 150 -0.11 0.59 -1.08
N GLY A 151 -1.29 1.18 -1.27
CA GLY A 151 -1.65 1.95 -2.47
C GLY A 151 -0.83 3.24 -2.60
N SER A 152 -0.75 4.00 -1.52
CA SER A 152 0.11 5.19 -1.45
C SER A 152 1.58 4.84 -1.65
N THR A 153 2.04 3.74 -1.04
CA THR A 153 3.43 3.27 -1.15
C THR A 153 3.75 2.76 -2.55
N ALA A 154 2.81 2.08 -3.21
CA ALA A 154 2.95 1.63 -4.59
C ALA A 154 3.14 2.82 -5.54
N ILE A 155 2.36 3.89 -5.39
CA ILE A 155 2.52 5.12 -6.17
C ILE A 155 3.91 5.75 -5.93
N LEU A 156 4.31 5.88 -4.67
CA LEU A 156 5.60 6.46 -4.30
C LEU A 156 6.78 5.65 -4.90
N ALA A 157 6.78 4.34 -4.69
CA ALA A 157 7.82 3.44 -5.20
C ALA A 157 7.82 3.36 -6.73
N ALA A 158 6.66 3.39 -7.38
CA ALA A 158 6.57 3.42 -8.84
C ALA A 158 7.15 4.71 -9.42
N ALA A 159 6.81 5.86 -8.85
CA ALA A 159 7.33 7.15 -9.27
C ALA A 159 8.85 7.28 -9.02
N GLU A 160 9.36 6.66 -7.96
CA GLU A 160 10.79 6.70 -7.64
C GLU A 160 11.62 5.77 -8.52
N THR A 161 11.13 4.55 -8.76
CA THR A 161 11.90 3.53 -9.48
C THR A 161 11.77 3.62 -11.00
N GLY A 162 10.58 3.98 -11.52
CA GLY A 162 10.29 3.94 -12.95
C GLY A 162 10.37 2.53 -13.56
N ARG A 163 10.27 1.48 -12.74
CA ARG A 163 10.51 0.08 -13.15
C ARG A 163 9.26 -0.80 -13.20
N PHE A 164 8.09 -0.25 -12.89
CA PHE A 164 6.82 -0.96 -13.00
C PHE A 164 6.17 -0.70 -14.36
N ALA A 165 5.55 -1.74 -14.92
CA ALA A 165 4.84 -1.69 -16.20
C ALA A 165 3.33 -1.44 -16.04
N ALA A 166 2.78 -1.58 -14.83
CA ALA A 166 1.41 -1.20 -14.50
C ALA A 166 1.27 -0.96 -12.98
N VAL A 167 0.45 0.01 -12.59
CA VAL A 167 0.21 0.36 -11.18
C VAL A 167 -1.29 0.35 -10.89
N VAL A 168 -1.70 -0.38 -9.85
CA VAL A 168 -3.06 -0.32 -9.29
C VAL A 168 -2.97 0.19 -7.86
N ALA A 169 -3.71 1.24 -7.54
CA ALA A 169 -3.79 1.82 -6.21
C ALA A 169 -5.24 1.89 -5.75
N ASP A 170 -5.62 1.05 -4.79
CA ASP A 170 -6.92 1.05 -4.14
C ASP A 170 -6.85 1.82 -2.81
N SER A 171 -7.76 2.77 -2.62
CA SER A 171 -7.96 3.48 -1.36
C SER A 171 -6.68 4.20 -0.89
N ALA A 172 -5.89 4.72 -1.83
CA ALA A 172 -4.65 5.43 -1.55
C ALA A 172 -4.93 6.88 -1.08
N PHE A 173 -4.17 7.33 -0.08
CA PHE A 173 -4.21 8.71 0.39
C PHE A 173 -3.31 9.63 -0.44
N THR A 174 -3.62 10.93 -0.45
CA THR A 174 -2.90 11.94 -1.25
C THR A 174 -1.61 12.42 -0.60
N THR A 175 -1.63 12.65 0.72
CA THR A 175 -0.46 13.03 1.54
C THR A 175 -0.59 12.47 2.95
N LEU A 176 0.53 12.22 3.64
CA LEU A 176 0.48 11.79 5.05
C LEU A 176 -0.14 12.87 5.96
N ARG A 177 0.03 14.15 5.64
CA ARG A 177 -0.58 15.23 6.43
C ARG A 177 -2.09 15.24 6.33
N ASP A 178 -2.63 15.04 5.12
CA ASP A 178 -4.07 14.91 4.92
C ASP A 178 -4.58 13.65 5.62
N GLN A 179 -3.87 12.52 5.50
CA GLN A 179 -4.21 11.30 6.24
C GLN A 179 -4.23 11.50 7.75
N ALA A 180 -3.24 12.21 8.30
CA ALA A 180 -3.20 12.53 9.72
C ALA A 180 -4.37 13.41 10.13
N ARG A 181 -4.78 14.37 9.28
CA ARG A 181 -5.99 15.18 9.52
C ARG A 181 -7.24 14.30 9.55
N GLU A 182 -7.46 13.46 8.54
CA GLU A 182 -8.64 12.58 8.48
C GLU A 182 -8.71 11.66 9.70
N ALA A 183 -7.59 11.04 10.10
CA ALA A 183 -7.54 10.23 11.30
C ALA A 183 -7.84 11.04 12.58
N ILE A 184 -7.24 12.22 12.73
CA ILE A 184 -7.40 13.05 13.94
C ILE A 184 -8.83 13.60 14.07
N THR A 185 -9.41 14.14 13.00
CA THR A 185 -10.73 14.78 13.05
C THR A 185 -11.87 13.78 12.87
N GLY A 186 -11.67 12.78 12.01
CA GLY A 186 -12.67 11.76 11.69
C GLY A 186 -12.69 10.64 12.71
N PHE A 187 -11.58 9.92 12.88
CA PHE A 187 -11.54 8.72 13.74
C PHE A 187 -11.40 9.06 15.23
N TYR A 188 -10.51 9.98 15.59
CA TYR A 188 -10.29 10.36 17.00
C TYR A 188 -11.20 11.49 17.49
N HIS A 189 -11.95 12.15 16.59
CA HIS A 189 -12.83 13.28 16.89
C HIS A 189 -12.13 14.44 17.64
N LEU A 190 -10.83 14.64 17.38
CA LEU A 190 -10.04 15.72 17.95
C LEU A 190 -9.99 16.92 16.98
N PRO A 191 -9.88 18.16 17.47
CA PRO A 191 -9.79 19.32 16.60
C PRO A 191 -8.48 19.32 15.80
N ALA A 192 -8.53 19.75 14.55
CA ALA A 192 -7.34 19.79 13.69
C ALA A 192 -6.19 20.62 14.31
N PHE A 193 -6.52 21.74 14.95
CA PHE A 193 -5.58 22.52 15.73
C PHE A 193 -5.76 22.23 17.24
N PRO A 194 -4.68 21.96 18.00
CA PRO A 194 -3.28 21.88 17.58
C PRO A 194 -2.82 20.47 17.15
N PHE A 195 -3.68 19.46 17.26
CA PHE A 195 -3.30 18.04 17.17
C PHE A 195 -2.62 17.66 15.86
N VAL A 196 -3.10 18.10 14.69
CA VAL A 196 -2.44 17.78 13.41
C VAL A 196 -1.02 18.33 13.37
N ASN A 197 -0.80 19.56 13.83
CA ASN A 197 0.52 20.19 13.80
C ASN A 197 1.49 19.51 14.77
N LEU A 198 1.00 19.16 15.97
CA LEU A 198 1.82 18.48 16.97
C LEU A 198 2.09 17.03 16.59
N SER A 199 1.15 16.31 15.98
CA SER A 199 1.38 14.95 15.47
C SER A 199 2.32 14.96 14.25
N VAL A 200 2.24 15.96 13.37
CA VAL A 200 3.25 16.14 12.30
C VAL A 200 4.62 16.37 12.93
N LEU A 201 4.76 17.28 13.88
CA LEU A 201 6.03 17.52 14.58
C LEU A 201 6.55 16.25 15.26
N ALA A 202 5.69 15.54 15.99
CA ALA A 202 6.02 14.28 16.65
C ALA A 202 6.52 13.23 15.66
N TYR A 203 5.83 13.06 14.54
CA TYR A 203 6.22 12.14 13.47
C TYR A 203 7.60 12.52 12.89
N GLU A 204 7.81 13.79 12.55
CA GLU A 204 9.05 14.25 11.93
C GLU A 204 10.25 14.08 12.87
N LEU A 205 10.07 14.32 14.17
CA LEU A 205 11.08 14.04 15.19
C LEU A 205 11.34 12.54 15.35
N TYR A 206 10.28 11.72 15.33
CA TYR A 206 10.36 10.29 15.60
C TYR A 206 10.99 9.46 14.46
N PHE A 207 10.72 9.86 13.20
CA PHE A 207 11.26 9.20 12.00
C PHE A 207 12.43 9.95 11.35
N GLN A 208 12.79 11.14 11.84
CA GLN A 208 13.84 11.97 11.27
C GLN A 208 13.66 12.22 9.76
N THR A 209 12.40 12.35 9.35
CA THR A 209 11.97 12.64 7.97
C THR A 209 10.88 13.70 7.99
N ARG A 210 10.45 14.17 6.84
CA ARG A 210 9.36 15.14 6.73
C ARG A 210 8.11 14.48 6.19
N VAL A 211 6.94 14.84 6.72
CA VAL A 211 5.65 14.28 6.24
C VAL A 211 5.40 14.55 4.76
N LYS A 212 5.98 15.65 4.24
CA LYS A 212 5.92 16.00 2.80
C LYS A 212 6.63 15.00 1.89
N ASN A 213 7.50 14.15 2.44
CA ASN A 213 8.17 13.08 1.67
C ASN A 213 7.23 11.90 1.40
N ILE A 214 6.03 11.90 1.99
CA ILE A 214 4.97 10.92 1.76
C ILE A 214 3.79 11.68 1.15
N ALA A 215 3.95 12.02 -0.12
CA ALA A 215 2.96 12.76 -0.90
C ALA A 215 2.74 12.11 -2.28
N PRO A 216 2.03 10.97 -2.35
CA PRO A 216 1.66 10.32 -3.61
C PRO A 216 1.12 11.28 -4.67
N GLU A 217 0.27 12.24 -4.29
CA GLU A 217 -0.30 13.24 -5.21
C GLU A 217 0.76 14.09 -5.90
N SER A 218 1.88 14.39 -5.22
CA SER A 218 2.96 15.19 -5.79
C SER A 218 3.85 14.44 -6.78
N VAL A 219 3.75 13.10 -6.83
CA VAL A 219 4.68 12.27 -7.61
C VAL A 219 3.99 11.36 -8.62
N ILE A 220 2.69 11.08 -8.48
CA ILE A 220 1.95 10.16 -9.35
C ILE A 220 2.04 10.54 -10.84
N GLY A 221 2.11 11.83 -11.17
CA GLY A 221 2.30 12.29 -12.55
C GLY A 221 3.62 11.85 -13.20
N LYS A 222 4.64 11.50 -12.39
CA LYS A 222 5.95 10.99 -12.87
C LYS A 222 5.92 9.52 -13.28
N ILE A 223 4.83 8.80 -12.98
CA ILE A 223 4.69 7.38 -13.34
C ILE A 223 4.49 7.21 -14.86
N SER A 224 3.88 8.19 -15.53
CA SER A 224 3.70 8.17 -16.99
C SER A 224 5.05 7.99 -17.71
N PRO A 225 5.13 7.14 -18.75
CA PRO A 225 4.01 6.55 -19.51
C PRO A 225 3.44 5.24 -18.93
N THR A 226 3.86 4.80 -17.74
CA THR A 226 3.28 3.60 -17.11
C THR A 226 1.81 3.86 -16.73
N PRO A 227 0.88 2.94 -17.08
CA PRO A 227 -0.54 3.06 -16.76
C PRO A 227 -0.82 2.96 -15.27
N VAL A 228 -1.77 3.77 -14.80
CA VAL A 228 -2.24 3.77 -13.41
C VAL A 228 -3.75 3.59 -13.34
N LEU A 229 -4.21 2.58 -12.60
CA LEU A 229 -5.60 2.43 -12.18
C LEU A 229 -5.76 2.84 -10.72
N ILE A 230 -6.62 3.81 -10.48
CA ILE A 230 -6.97 4.30 -9.15
C ILE A 230 -8.36 3.76 -8.81
N ILE A 231 -8.49 3.08 -7.67
CA ILE A 231 -9.75 2.54 -7.17
C ILE A 231 -10.09 3.25 -5.86
N SER A 232 -11.37 3.63 -5.69
CA SER A 232 -11.85 4.25 -4.46
C SER A 232 -13.30 3.87 -4.19
N GLY A 233 -13.67 3.60 -2.94
CA GLY A 233 -15.07 3.44 -2.53
C GLY A 233 -15.69 4.77 -2.10
N GLU A 234 -16.88 5.12 -2.60
CA GLU A 234 -17.58 6.36 -2.22
C GLU A 234 -18.07 6.35 -0.75
N GLY A 235 -18.09 5.18 -0.10
CA GLY A 235 -18.42 5.04 1.33
C GLY A 235 -17.20 4.99 2.26
N ASP A 236 -15.98 5.22 1.75
CA ASP A 236 -14.76 5.17 2.57
C ASP A 236 -14.65 6.42 3.46
N GLU A 237 -14.88 6.23 4.77
CA GLU A 237 -14.77 7.28 5.78
C GLU A 237 -13.33 7.45 6.33
N MET A 238 -12.42 6.49 6.07
CA MET A 238 -11.03 6.57 6.50
C MET A 238 -10.13 7.23 5.45
N ILE A 239 -10.35 6.88 4.18
CA ILE A 239 -9.70 7.45 3.00
C ILE A 239 -10.78 7.93 2.04
N PRO A 240 -11.34 9.14 2.23
CA PRO A 240 -12.42 9.63 1.38
C PRO A 240 -12.09 9.52 -0.11
N ALA A 241 -13.07 9.13 -0.93
CA ALA A 241 -12.93 8.95 -2.38
C ALA A 241 -12.37 10.19 -3.12
N GLU A 242 -12.44 11.37 -2.48
CA GLU A 242 -11.79 12.57 -2.98
C GLU A 242 -10.26 12.41 -3.10
N ASN A 243 -9.63 11.57 -2.28
CA ASN A 243 -8.22 11.21 -2.45
C ASN A 243 -8.00 10.54 -3.81
N GLY A 244 -8.83 9.56 -4.18
CA GLY A 244 -8.76 8.91 -5.50
C GLY A 244 -8.95 9.90 -6.65
N ARG A 245 -9.93 10.80 -6.53
CA ARG A 245 -10.19 11.86 -7.53
C ARG A 245 -9.02 12.85 -7.64
N ARG A 246 -8.40 13.24 -6.53
CA ARG A 246 -7.21 14.10 -6.49
C ARG A 246 -6.01 13.43 -7.15
N LEU A 247 -5.75 12.17 -6.79
CA LEU A 247 -4.69 11.37 -7.41
C LEU A 247 -4.90 11.23 -8.92
N PHE A 248 -6.13 10.98 -9.37
CA PHE A 248 -6.46 10.89 -10.79
C PHE A 248 -6.23 12.21 -11.54
N ARG A 249 -6.57 13.36 -10.92
CA ARG A 249 -6.28 14.67 -11.52
C ARG A 249 -4.77 14.94 -11.60
N ALA A 250 -4.00 14.51 -10.60
CA ALA A 250 -2.55 14.70 -10.57
C ALA A 250 -1.78 13.73 -11.50
N ALA A 251 -2.33 12.55 -11.79
CA ALA A 251 -1.75 11.58 -12.71
C ALA A 251 -1.75 12.08 -14.16
N GLN A 252 -0.76 11.64 -14.93
CA GLN A 252 -0.70 11.82 -16.39
C GLN A 252 -1.20 10.56 -17.09
N GLU A 253 -1.55 10.66 -18.38
CA GLU A 253 -2.00 9.50 -19.17
C GLU A 253 -0.87 8.47 -19.37
N PRO A 254 -1.19 7.17 -19.50
CA PRO A 254 -2.53 6.56 -19.42
C PRO A 254 -3.00 6.39 -17.96
N LYS A 255 -4.24 6.78 -17.66
CA LYS A 255 -4.83 6.66 -16.32
C LYS A 255 -6.29 6.25 -16.33
N GLU A 256 -6.69 5.51 -15.31
CA GLU A 256 -8.08 5.11 -15.07
C GLU A 256 -8.47 5.43 -13.62
N LEU A 257 -9.72 5.88 -13.43
CA LEU A 257 -10.34 5.99 -12.11
C LEU A 257 -11.58 5.11 -12.09
N TRP A 258 -11.65 4.23 -11.09
CA TRP A 258 -12.83 3.46 -10.80
C TRP A 258 -13.35 3.81 -9.40
N ALA A 259 -14.34 4.70 -9.35
CA ALA A 259 -15.06 5.03 -8.14
C ALA A 259 -16.23 4.05 -7.96
N ILE A 260 -16.14 3.20 -6.95
CA ILE A 260 -17.16 2.20 -6.64
C ILE A 260 -18.26 2.91 -5.81
N PRO A 261 -19.54 2.90 -6.27
CA PRO A 261 -20.60 3.70 -5.65
C PRO A 261 -20.88 3.36 -4.18
N VAL A 262 -20.53 2.15 -3.76
CA VAL A 262 -20.67 1.64 -2.39
C VAL A 262 -19.36 1.00 -1.96
N GLY A 263 -19.11 0.93 -0.66
CA GLY A 263 -17.89 0.32 -0.10
C GLY A 263 -17.15 1.30 0.81
N GLY A 264 -16.97 0.89 2.07
CA GLY A 264 -16.10 1.56 3.02
C GLY A 264 -14.64 1.19 2.82
N HIS A 265 -13.77 1.61 3.74
CA HIS A 265 -12.36 1.24 3.71
C HIS A 265 -12.19 -0.29 3.77
N GLY A 266 -11.55 -0.88 2.76
CA GLY A 266 -11.41 -2.34 2.62
C GLY A 266 -12.69 -3.05 2.17
N GLY A 267 -13.77 -2.31 1.90
CA GLY A 267 -15.05 -2.83 1.44
C GLY A 267 -15.22 -2.79 -0.09
N THR A 268 -14.25 -2.28 -0.84
CA THR A 268 -14.30 -2.16 -2.31
C THR A 268 -14.46 -3.51 -3.00
N VAL A 269 -13.73 -4.53 -2.53
CA VAL A 269 -13.85 -5.92 -3.01
C VAL A 269 -15.25 -6.46 -2.78
N ALA A 270 -15.76 -6.38 -1.54
CA ALA A 270 -17.09 -6.86 -1.19
C ALA A 270 -18.21 -6.12 -1.95
N ALA A 271 -18.05 -4.82 -2.17
CA ALA A 271 -19.01 -3.98 -2.88
C ALA A 271 -19.11 -4.31 -4.38
N ALA A 272 -17.97 -4.56 -5.04
CA ALA A 272 -17.94 -4.86 -6.48
C ALA A 272 -18.05 -6.37 -6.78
N GLY A 273 -17.84 -7.24 -5.78
CA GLY A 273 -17.84 -8.69 -5.96
C GLY A 273 -16.87 -9.13 -7.05
N ASN A 274 -17.31 -10.05 -7.91
CA ASN A 274 -16.48 -10.61 -8.98
C ASN A 274 -15.99 -9.58 -10.00
N GLU A 275 -16.64 -8.41 -10.13
CA GLU A 275 -16.17 -7.35 -11.03
C GLU A 275 -14.87 -6.71 -10.53
N TYR A 276 -14.57 -6.78 -9.22
CA TYR A 276 -13.31 -6.27 -8.68
C TYR A 276 -12.10 -7.01 -9.25
N GLU A 277 -12.06 -8.32 -9.04
CA GLU A 277 -10.99 -9.18 -9.52
C GLU A 277 -10.87 -9.11 -11.04
N LYS A 278 -12.02 -9.14 -11.73
CA LYS A 278 -12.06 -8.99 -13.19
C LYS A 278 -11.46 -7.68 -13.67
N LYS A 279 -11.85 -6.53 -13.10
CA LYS A 279 -11.32 -5.21 -13.48
C LYS A 279 -9.81 -5.11 -13.26
N VAL A 280 -9.32 -5.58 -12.11
CA VAL A 280 -7.89 -5.59 -11.78
C VAL A 280 -7.12 -6.54 -12.72
N GLY A 281 -7.64 -7.75 -12.95
CA GLY A 281 -7.03 -8.74 -13.83
C GLY A 281 -6.99 -8.30 -15.30
N GLU A 282 -8.06 -7.67 -15.80
CA GLU A 282 -8.11 -7.11 -17.16
C GLU A 282 -7.14 -5.93 -17.32
N PHE A 283 -7.03 -5.06 -16.31
CA PHE A 283 -6.05 -3.98 -16.32
C PHE A 283 -4.62 -4.52 -16.44
N PHE A 284 -4.22 -5.50 -15.61
CA PHE A 284 -2.90 -6.10 -15.73
C PHE A 284 -2.70 -6.83 -17.07
N ASP A 285 -3.71 -7.55 -17.56
CA ASP A 285 -3.63 -8.26 -18.84
C ASP A 285 -3.34 -7.30 -20.00
N ASN A 286 -4.00 -6.14 -20.02
CA ASN A 286 -3.82 -5.15 -21.06
C ASN A 286 -2.39 -4.61 -21.15
N TYR A 287 -1.62 -4.59 -20.06
CA TYR A 287 -0.32 -3.91 -20.00
C TYR A 287 0.87 -4.83 -19.72
N LEU A 288 0.64 -6.03 -19.17
CA LEU A 288 1.71 -6.99 -18.86
C LEU A 288 1.78 -8.18 -19.82
N LYS A 289 0.76 -8.40 -20.66
CA LYS A 289 0.73 -9.50 -21.65
C LYS A 289 1.02 -9.06 -23.09
N GLN A 290 1.42 -7.81 -23.29
CA GLN A 290 1.87 -7.30 -24.59
C GLN A 290 3.20 -7.94 -25.01
#